data_AF-A0A2G5K5K2-F1
#
_entry.id   AF-A0A2G5K5K2-F1
#
_cell.length_a   1.000
_cell.length_b   1.000
_cell.length_c   1.000
_cell.angle_alpha   90.00
_cell.angle_beta   90.00
_cell.angle_gamma   90.00
#
_symmetry.space_group_name_H-M   'P 1'
#
loop_
_entity.id
_entity.type
_entity.pdbx_description
1 polymer ?
#
loop_
_entity_poly.entity_id
_entity_poly.type
_entity_poly.pdbx_seq_one_letter_code
_entity_poly.pdbx_strand_id
1 'polypeptide(L)'
;MIVAIGASIYLFGIYPMAQIFAPMADILLGDIAPLDQLNHPDIDSEMRFLAIFYVAYGMIVLNTASDLRRRMHRIPLLATVVLLGAVGRGISIYFNGMPHGIMLILLSVEIVVPLFIIMLQQRAKRRLF
;
A
#
# COMPACT_ATOMS: atom_id res chain seq x y z
N MET A 1 8.06 -4.35 -6.36
CA MET A 1 6.74 -4.86 -5.91
C MET A 1 5.63 -3.81 -6.11
N ILE A 2 5.61 -2.69 -5.37
CA ILE A 2 4.52 -1.69 -5.46
C ILE A 2 4.33 -1.06 -6.86
N VAL A 3 5.43 -0.81 -7.58
CA VAL A 3 5.37 -0.33 -8.99
C VAL A 3 4.68 -1.37 -9.88
N ALA A 4 4.99 -2.65 -9.69
CA ALA A 4 4.40 -3.72 -10.48
C ALA A 4 2.90 -3.88 -10.17
N ILE A 5 2.50 -3.74 -8.90
CA ILE A 5 1.09 -3.74 -8.50
C ILE A 5 0.34 -2.59 -9.20
N GLY A 6 0.82 -1.35 -9.07
CA GLY A 6 0.18 -0.21 -9.72
C GLY A 6 0.15 -0.34 -11.25
N ALA A 7 1.26 -0.78 -11.88
CA ALA A 7 1.29 -0.99 -13.32
C ALA A 7 0.32 -2.08 -13.77
N SER A 8 0.19 -3.17 -12.99
CA SER A 8 -0.73 -4.26 -13.30
C SER A 8 -2.20 -3.82 -13.22
N ILE A 9 -2.58 -3.04 -12.19
CA ILE A 9 -3.94 -2.49 -12.08
C ILE A 9 -4.21 -1.53 -13.23
N TYR A 10 -3.23 -0.68 -13.57
CA TYR A 10 -3.40 0.28 -14.66
C TYR A 10 -3.62 -0.39 -16.02
N LEU A 11 -2.88 -1.46 -16.31
CA LEU A 11 -2.96 -2.17 -17.60
C LEU A 11 -4.17 -3.11 -17.65
N PHE A 12 -4.35 -3.92 -16.61
CA PHE A 12 -5.28 -5.06 -16.63
C PHE A 12 -6.56 -4.83 -15.81
N GLY A 13 -6.65 -3.76 -15.03
CA GLY A 13 -7.76 -3.49 -14.11
C GLY A 13 -7.57 -4.17 -12.75
N ILE A 14 -8.39 -3.76 -11.77
CA ILE A 14 -8.29 -4.28 -10.39
C ILE A 14 -8.88 -5.68 -10.24
N TYR A 15 -9.92 -6.02 -11.01
CA TYR A 15 -10.64 -7.28 -10.87
C TYR A 15 -9.79 -8.53 -11.16
N PRO A 16 -9.04 -8.62 -12.28
CA PRO A 16 -8.19 -9.79 -12.52
C PRO A 16 -7.11 -9.96 -11.45
N MET A 17 -6.60 -8.85 -10.92
CA MET A 17 -5.65 -8.90 -9.81
C MET A 17 -6.32 -9.44 -8.54
N ALA A 18 -7.51 -8.94 -8.20
CA ALA A 18 -8.25 -9.42 -7.05
C ALA A 18 -8.59 -10.91 -7.15
N GLN A 19 -8.94 -11.43 -8.34
CA GLN A 19 -9.20 -12.85 -8.56
C GLN A 19 -8.00 -13.76 -8.30
N ILE A 20 -6.77 -13.28 -8.53
CA ILE A 20 -5.56 -14.07 -8.27
C ILE A 20 -5.29 -14.16 -6.76
N PHE A 21 -5.48 -13.06 -6.04
CA PHE A 21 -5.13 -12.98 -4.61
C PHE A 21 -6.25 -13.40 -3.65
N ALA A 22 -7.50 -13.21 -4.05
CA ALA A 22 -8.67 -13.49 -3.22
C ALA A 22 -8.75 -14.97 -2.77
N PRO A 23 -8.55 -15.99 -3.63
CA PRO A 23 -8.58 -17.38 -3.20
C PRO A 23 -7.49 -17.70 -2.16
N MET A 24 -6.32 -17.08 -2.29
CA MET A 24 -5.23 -17.25 -1.31
C MET A 24 -5.58 -16.62 0.04
N ALA A 25 -6.21 -15.44 0.01
CA ALA A 25 -6.66 -14.74 1.21
C ALA A 25 -7.84 -15.45 1.89
N ASP A 26 -8.76 -16.03 1.11
CA ASP A 26 -9.91 -16.78 1.61
C ASP A 26 -9.47 -18.03 2.38
N ILE A 27 -8.53 -18.80 1.81
CA ILE A 27 -7.93 -19.98 2.47
C ILE A 27 -7.26 -19.59 3.81
N LEU A 28 -6.62 -18.43 3.87
CA LEU A 28 -5.83 -18.01 5.03
C LEU A 28 -6.67 -17.32 6.11
N LEU A 29 -7.72 -16.60 5.73
CA LEU A 29 -8.40 -15.62 6.59
C LEU A 29 -9.93 -15.81 6.66
N GLY A 30 -10.52 -16.62 5.78
CA GLY A 30 -11.90 -17.11 5.86
C GLY A 30 -13.01 -16.08 5.63
N ASP A 31 -12.68 -14.85 5.23
CA ASP A 31 -13.66 -13.78 5.01
C ASP A 31 -13.09 -12.70 4.08
N ILE A 32 -13.42 -12.79 2.79
CA ILE A 32 -13.04 -11.81 1.76
C ILE A 32 -14.26 -11.15 1.15
N ALA A 33 -14.14 -9.86 0.82
CA ALA A 33 -15.24 -9.09 0.26
C ALA A 33 -15.64 -9.62 -1.13
N PRO A 34 -16.93 -9.55 -1.49
CA PRO A 34 -17.39 -9.83 -2.84
C PRO A 34 -16.62 -9.00 -3.88
N LEU A 35 -16.13 -9.66 -4.94
CA LEU A 35 -15.31 -9.02 -5.98
C LEU A 35 -16.12 -8.49 -7.17
N ASP A 36 -17.40 -8.83 -7.25
CA ASP A 36 -18.29 -8.54 -8.36
C ASP A 36 -18.37 -7.03 -8.67
N GLN A 37 -18.35 -6.21 -7.63
CA GLN A 37 -18.43 -4.75 -7.77
C GLN A 37 -17.16 -4.14 -8.39
N LEU A 38 -16.01 -4.81 -8.31
CA LEU A 38 -14.73 -4.26 -8.81
C LEU A 38 -14.68 -4.10 -10.34
N ASN A 39 -15.58 -4.75 -11.08
CA ASN A 39 -15.72 -4.62 -12.52
C ASN A 39 -16.63 -3.48 -12.97
N HIS A 40 -17.28 -2.79 -12.03
CA HIS A 40 -18.14 -1.66 -12.40
C HIS A 40 -17.28 -0.54 -13.02
N PRO A 41 -17.68 0.06 -14.16
CA PRO A 41 -16.85 1.06 -14.86
C PRO A 41 -16.40 2.24 -14.00
N ASP A 42 -17.25 2.68 -13.07
CA ASP A 42 -16.91 3.76 -12.13
C ASP A 42 -15.76 3.34 -11.19
N ILE A 43 -15.81 2.13 -10.65
CA ILE A 43 -14.79 1.60 -9.75
C ILE A 43 -13.51 1.26 -10.53
N ASP A 44 -13.60 0.63 -11.70
CA ASP A 44 -12.40 0.30 -12.50
C ASP A 44 -11.66 1.55 -12.95
N SER A 45 -12.39 2.57 -13.44
CA SER A 45 -11.79 3.83 -13.87
C SER A 45 -11.13 4.60 -12.72
N GLU A 46 -11.78 4.65 -11.54
CA GLU A 46 -11.20 5.24 -10.33
C GLU A 46 -9.94 4.49 -9.88
N MET A 47 -9.98 3.16 -9.87
CA MET A 47 -8.85 2.33 -9.46
C MET A 47 -7.66 2.47 -10.42
N ARG A 48 -7.90 2.59 -11.74
CA ARG A 48 -6.84 2.87 -12.72
C ARG A 48 -6.24 4.26 -12.55
N PHE A 49 -7.06 5.26 -12.25
CA PHE A 49 -6.56 6.60 -11.93
C PHE A 49 -5.68 6.56 -10.67
N LEU A 50 -6.13 5.88 -9.61
CA LEU A 50 -5.39 5.74 -8.36
C LEU A 50 -4.10 4.90 -8.52
N ALA A 51 -4.09 3.94 -9.44
CA ALA A 51 -2.95 3.07 -9.71
C ALA A 51 -1.66 3.83 -10.07
N ILE A 52 -1.79 4.99 -10.73
CA ILE A 52 -0.63 5.83 -11.10
C ILE A 52 0.07 6.38 -9.86
N PHE A 53 -0.63 6.65 -8.76
CA PHE A 53 0.01 7.09 -7.52
C PHE A 53 0.84 5.98 -6.89
N TYR A 54 0.40 4.71 -6.96
CA TYR A 54 1.22 3.58 -6.52
C TYR A 54 2.50 3.43 -7.36
N VAL A 55 2.38 3.60 -8.67
CA VAL A 55 3.52 3.57 -9.60
C VAL A 55 4.49 4.71 -9.29
N ALA A 56 4.01 5.95 -9.19
CA ALA A 56 4.81 7.12 -8.88
C ALA A 56 5.50 7.02 -7.51
N TYR A 57 4.74 6.67 -6.46
CA TYR A 57 5.27 6.46 -5.12
C TYR A 57 6.36 5.39 -5.12
N GLY A 58 6.11 4.26 -5.77
CA GLY A 58 7.07 3.18 -5.92
C GLY A 58 8.36 3.60 -6.62
N MET A 59 8.27 4.38 -7.69
CA MET A 59 9.43 4.95 -8.38
C MET A 59 10.23 5.88 -7.46
N ILE A 60 9.58 6.72 -6.65
CA ILE A 60 10.25 7.61 -5.70
C ILE A 60 10.96 6.80 -4.60
N VAL A 61 10.35 5.71 -4.13
CA VAL A 61 10.97 4.79 -3.16
C VAL A 61 12.21 4.13 -3.77
N LEU A 62 12.12 3.58 -4.98
CA LEU A 62 13.26 2.97 -5.68
C LEU A 62 14.38 3.98 -5.93
N ASN A 63 14.02 5.20 -6.36
CA ASN A 63 14.96 6.31 -6.52
C ASN A 63 15.61 6.72 -5.20
N THR A 64 14.90 6.65 -4.08
CA THR A 64 15.47 6.94 -2.76
C THR A 64 16.41 5.81 -2.32
N ALA A 65 16.06 4.55 -2.62
CA ALA A 65 16.88 3.39 -2.30
C ALA A 65 18.17 3.31 -3.14
N SER A 66 18.17 3.79 -4.40
CA SER A 66 19.33 3.73 -5.29
C SER A 66 20.53 4.55 -4.80
N ASP A 67 20.29 5.62 -4.02
CA ASP A 67 21.33 6.40 -3.35
C ASP A 67 20.86 6.79 -1.95
N LEU A 68 20.84 5.78 -1.09
CA LEU A 68 20.34 5.92 0.27
C LEU A 68 21.13 6.98 1.05
N ARG A 69 22.45 7.07 0.86
CA ARG A 69 23.31 8.01 1.60
C ARG A 69 22.93 9.47 1.33
N ARG A 70 22.66 9.83 0.07
CA ARG A 70 22.26 11.20 -0.28
C ARG A 70 20.78 11.48 -0.01
N ARG A 71 19.92 10.47 -0.14
CA ARG A 71 18.46 10.64 -0.16
C ARG A 71 17.76 10.18 1.11
N MET A 72 18.51 9.78 2.14
CA MET A 72 17.97 9.31 3.42
C MET A 72 17.00 10.30 4.06
N HIS A 73 17.14 11.60 3.82
CA HIS A 73 16.23 12.62 4.33
C HIS A 73 14.78 12.49 3.82
N ARG A 74 14.54 11.79 2.72
CA ARG A 74 13.19 11.57 2.13
C ARG A 74 12.40 10.49 2.85
N ILE A 75 13.06 9.59 3.59
CA ILE A 75 12.43 8.42 4.24
C ILE A 75 11.29 8.80 5.18
N PRO A 76 11.42 9.80 6.08
CA PRO A 76 10.31 10.20 6.95
C PRO A 76 9.10 10.66 6.17
N LEU A 77 9.30 11.45 5.11
CA LEU A 77 8.20 11.92 4.27
C LEU A 77 7.48 10.76 3.58
N LEU A 78 8.24 9.82 2.99
CA LEU A 78 7.67 8.65 2.32
C LEU A 78 6.93 7.73 3.30
N ALA A 79 7.43 7.59 4.52
CA ALA A 79 6.78 6.85 5.59
C ALA A 79 5.50 7.54 6.08
N THR A 80 5.52 8.87 6.22
CA THR A 80 4.33 9.66 6.60
C THR A 80 3.21 9.50 5.58
N VAL A 81 3.51 9.47 4.28
CA VAL A 81 2.48 9.24 3.24
C VAL A 81 1.73 7.92 3.45
N VAL A 82 2.45 6.83 3.79
CA VAL A 82 1.83 5.53 4.08
C VAL A 82 1.01 5.57 5.37
N LEU A 83 1.55 6.22 6.42
CA LEU A 83 0.82 6.40 7.68
C LEU A 83 -0.47 7.21 7.50
N LEU A 84 -0.49 8.21 6.62
CA LEU A 84 -1.72 8.93 6.28
C LEU A 84 -2.75 8.02 5.60
N GLY A 85 -2.31 7.04 4.81
CA GLY A 85 -3.17 5.97 4.31
C GLY A 85 -3.82 5.15 5.43
N ALA A 86 -3.02 4.74 6.43
CA ALA A 86 -3.52 4.05 7.62
C ALA A 86 -4.53 4.89 8.41
N VAL A 87 -4.30 6.21 8.52
CA VAL A 87 -5.28 7.13 9.11
C VAL A 87 -6.58 7.14 8.31
N GLY A 88 -6.51 7.20 6.98
CA GLY A 88 -7.69 7.11 6.11
C GLY A 88 -8.50 5.83 6.33
N ARG A 89 -7.83 4.68 6.50
CA ARG A 89 -8.49 3.43 6.88
C ARG A 89 -9.11 3.49 8.27
N GLY A 90 -8.44 4.11 9.25
CA GLY A 90 -8.98 4.31 10.60
C GLY A 90 -10.25 5.17 10.59
N ILE A 91 -10.27 6.22 9.77
CA ILE A 91 -11.47 7.04 9.53
C ILE A 91 -12.59 6.18 8.93
N SER A 92 -12.30 5.36 7.92
CA SER A 92 -13.30 4.46 7.34
C SER A 92 -13.83 3.44 8.35
N ILE A 93 -12.98 2.90 9.23
CA ILE A 93 -13.42 1.98 10.28
C ILE A 93 -14.42 2.67 11.23
N TYR A 94 -14.12 3.93 11.58
CA TYR A 94 -14.97 4.72 12.47
C TYR A 94 -16.34 5.01 11.87
N PHE A 95 -16.42 5.34 10.57
CA PHE A 95 -17.68 5.72 9.92
C PHE A 95 -18.44 4.56 9.26
N ASN A 96 -17.74 3.58 8.70
CA ASN A 96 -18.31 2.51 7.87
C ASN A 96 -18.23 1.11 8.53
N GLY A 97 -17.60 0.99 9.70
CA GLY A 97 -17.47 -0.28 10.42
C GLY A 97 -16.21 -1.10 10.05
N MET A 98 -16.11 -2.29 10.63
CA MET A 98 -14.91 -3.13 10.49
C MET A 98 -14.78 -3.73 9.08
N PRO A 99 -13.60 -3.61 8.44
CA PRO A 99 -13.33 -4.26 7.18
C PRO A 99 -12.94 -5.73 7.40
N HIS A 100 -12.83 -6.45 6.28
CA HIS A 100 -12.50 -7.88 6.24
C HIS A 100 -11.07 -8.14 6.77
N GLY A 101 -10.79 -9.37 7.21
CA GLY A 101 -9.54 -9.72 7.90
C GLY A 101 -8.27 -9.33 7.15
N ILE A 102 -8.25 -9.48 5.82
CA ILE A 102 -7.11 -9.07 4.98
C ILE A 102 -6.81 -7.58 5.07
N MET A 103 -7.84 -6.73 5.18
CA MET A 103 -7.67 -5.29 5.29
C MET A 103 -7.14 -4.88 6.67
N LEU A 104 -7.46 -5.63 7.73
CA LEU A 104 -6.88 -5.42 9.05
C LEU A 104 -5.38 -5.78 9.07
N ILE A 105 -4.98 -6.83 8.35
CA ILE A 105 -3.56 -7.17 8.18
C ILE A 105 -2.86 -6.07 7.39
N LEU A 106 -3.44 -5.60 6.27
CA LEU A 106 -2.88 -4.51 5.49
C LEU A 106 -2.74 -3.23 6.31
N LEU A 107 -3.76 -2.86 7.10
CA LEU A 107 -3.68 -1.73 8.04
C LEU A 107 -2.51 -1.91 9.03
N SER A 108 -2.35 -3.12 9.58
CA SER A 108 -1.25 -3.41 10.49
C SER A 108 0.11 -3.23 9.81
N VAL A 109 0.25 -3.68 8.56
CA VAL A 109 1.46 -3.50 7.74
C VAL A 109 1.71 -2.01 7.44
N GLU A 110 0.68 -1.26 7.07
CA GLU A 110 0.73 0.18 6.79
C GLU A 110 1.16 1.01 8.01
N ILE A 111 1.04 0.48 9.24
CA ILE A 111 1.55 1.13 10.46
C ILE A 111 2.94 0.62 10.82
N VAL A 112 3.11 -0.70 10.91
CA VAL A 112 4.35 -1.31 11.43
C VAL A 112 5.54 -1.07 10.50
N VAL A 113 5.36 -1.21 9.19
CA VAL A 113 6.46 -1.06 8.22
C VAL A 113 7.05 0.36 8.22
N PRO A 114 6.28 1.45 8.07
CA PRO A 114 6.87 2.79 8.07
C PRO A 114 7.53 3.15 9.41
N LEU A 115 6.95 2.76 10.55
CA LEU A 115 7.57 2.98 11.86
C LEU A 115 8.90 2.23 11.99
N PHE A 116 8.94 0.98 11.53
CA PHE A 116 10.16 0.18 11.52
C PHE A 116 11.23 0.79 10.61
N ILE A 117 10.87 1.26 9.41
CA ILE A 117 11.78 1.92 8.49
C ILE A 117 12.35 3.22 9.08
N ILE A 118 11.53 4.05 9.75
CA ILE A 118 12.01 5.26 10.43
C ILE A 118 13.00 4.88 11.55
N MET A 119 12.69 3.85 12.34
CA MET A 119 13.61 3.37 13.38
C MET A 119 14.95 2.90 12.79
N LEU A 120 14.92 2.15 11.69
CA LEU A 120 16.12 1.70 10.98
C LEU A 120 16.93 2.88 10.44
N GLN A 121 16.28 3.90 9.88
CA GLN A 121 16.94 5.13 9.42
C GLN A 121 17.68 5.82 10.57
N GLN A 122 17.07 5.93 11.75
CA GLN A 122 17.71 6.54 12.92
C GLN A 122 18.96 5.76 13.35
N ARG A 123 18.88 4.42 13.34
CA ARG A 123 20.03 3.55 13.64
C ARG A 123 21.14 3.67 12.58
N ALA A 124 20.78 3.76 11.31
CA ALA A 124 21.73 3.93 10.21
C ALA A 124 22.47 5.27 10.30
N LYS A 125 21.77 6.36 10.65
CA LYS A 125 22.38 7.68 10.89
C LYS A 125 23.46 7.63 11.98
N ARG A 126 23.20 6.93 13.09
CA ARG A 126 24.14 6.81 14.23
C ARG A 126 25.39 5.96 13.95
N ARG A 127 25.43 5.21 12.85
CA ARG A 127 26.59 4.38 12.46
C ARG A 127 27.45 5.02 11.38
N LEU A 128 26.90 5.99 10.66
CA LEU A 128 27.56 6.68 9.54
C LEU A 128 28.11 8.06 9.92
N PHE A 129 27.76 8.53 11.12
CA PHE A 129 28.21 9.75 11.79
C PHE A 129 28.48 9.40 13.26
#